data_AF-A0A967WYU5-F1
#
_entry.id   AF-A0A967WYU5-F1
#
_cell.length_a   1.000
_cell.length_b   1.000
_cell.length_c   1.000
_cell.angle_alpha   90.00
_cell.angle_beta   90.00
_cell.angle_gamma   90.00
#
_symmetry.space_group_name_H-M   'P 1'
#
loop_
_entity.id
_entity.type
_entity.pdbx_description
1 polymer ?
#
loop_
_entity_poly.entity_id
_entity_poly.type
_entity_poly.pdbx_seq_one_letter_code
_entity_poly.pdbx_strand_id
1 'polypeptide(L)' 'ERARIPELEYIFKHELTREAAYNGLLKKERRVFHRQVAEALERLFPERIEEQVGLLA' A
#
# COMPACT_ATOMS: atom_id res chain seq x y z
N GLU A 1 4.73 -3.56 -32.87
CA GLU A 1 4.19 -3.97 -31.56
C GLU A 1 4.92 -3.17 -30.49
N ARG A 2 4.27 -2.20 -29.84
CA ARG A 2 4.91 -1.37 -28.81
C ARG A 2 4.99 -2.21 -27.54
N ALA A 3 6.19 -2.59 -27.11
CA ALA A 3 6.39 -3.16 -25.78
C ALA A 3 5.82 -2.17 -24.75
N ARG A 4 4.79 -2.58 -24.00
CA ARG A 4 4.29 -1.78 -22.88
C ARG A 4 5.42 -1.75 -21.85
N ILE A 5 5.95 -0.56 -21.60
CA ILE A 5 6.85 -0.35 -20.48
C ILE A 5 6.01 -0.68 -19.22
N PRO A 6 6.45 -1.61 -18.36
CA PRO A 6 5.72 -1.91 -17.14
C PRO A 6 5.63 -0.65 -16.28
N GLU A 7 4.53 -0.49 -15.56
CA GLU A 7 4.42 0.58 -14.58
C GLU A 7 5.54 0.41 -13.54
N LEU A 8 6.07 1.54 -13.08
CA LEU A 8 7.15 1.54 -12.10
C LEU A 8 6.59 1.13 -10.74
N GLU A 9 6.99 -0.04 -10.27
CA GLU A 9 6.58 -0.57 -8.97
C GLU A 9 7.76 -0.55 -7.98
N TYR A 10 7.46 -0.24 -6.73
CA TYR A 10 8.41 -0.31 -5.62
C TYR A 10 7.99 -1.42 -4.67
N ILE A 11 8.93 -2.31 -4.36
CA ILE A 11 8.71 -3.44 -3.45
C ILE A 11 9.91 -3.62 -2.53
N PHE A 12 9.67 -4.10 -1.30
CA PHE A 12 10.74 -4.58 -0.44
C PHE A 12 11.40 -5.81 -1.08
N LYS A 13 12.73 -5.77 -1.24
CA LYS A 13 13.49 -6.90 -1.81
C LYS A 13 13.41 -8.17 -0.95
N HIS A 14 13.24 -8.01 0.36
CA HIS A 14 13.21 -9.11 1.32
C HIS A 14 12.03 -8.94 2.28
N GLU A 15 11.31 -10.03 2.49
CA GLU A 15 10.15 -10.09 3.39
C GLU A 15 10.53 -9.74 4.83
N LEU A 16 11.67 -10.26 5.32
CA LEU A 16 12.18 -9.94 6.65
C LEU A 16 12.44 -8.44 6.85
N THR A 17 12.85 -7.72 5.81
CA THR A 17 13.03 -6.26 5.87
C THR A 17 11.69 -5.55 5.99
N ARG A 18 10.67 -6.02 5.26
CA ARG A 18 9.30 -5.50 5.37
C ARG A 18 8.76 -5.70 6.78
N GLU A 19 8.89 -6.90 7.34
CA GLU A 19 8.43 -7.22 8.69
C GLU A 19 9.16 -6.40 9.76
N ALA A 20 10.50 -6.29 9.67
CA ALA A 20 11.28 -5.51 10.62
C ALA A 20 10.90 -4.01 10.59
N ALA A 21 10.76 -3.44 9.40
CA ALA A 21 10.34 -2.05 9.23
C ALA A 21 8.90 -1.84 9.75
N TYR A 22 7.97 -2.71 9.37
CA TYR A 22 6.57 -2.64 9.79
C TYR A 22 6.44 -2.79 11.32
N ASN A 23 7.15 -3.76 11.91
CA ASN A 23 7.10 -4.00 13.34
C ASN A 23 7.84 -2.94 14.16
N GLY A 24 8.79 -2.22 13.56
CA GLY A 24 9.47 -1.08 14.17
C GLY A 24 8.60 0.16 14.34
N LEU A 25 7.53 0.31 13.55
CA LEU A 25 6.60 1.45 13.66
C LEU A 25 5.72 1.36 14.90
N LEU A 26 5.45 2.51 15.55
CA LEU A 26 4.47 2.57 16.63
C LEU A 26 3.07 2.26 16.10
N LYS A 27 2.24 1.58 16.90
CA LYS A 27 0.84 1.27 16.53
C LYS A 27 0.06 2.52 16.11
N LYS A 28 0.33 3.67 16.75
CA LYS A 28 -0.30 4.96 16.40
C LYS A 28 0.08 5.43 14.99
N GLU A 29 1.35 5.24 14.60
CA GLU A 29 1.86 5.67 13.30
C GLU A 29 1.34 4.77 12.18
N ARG A 30 1.29 3.45 12.43
CA ARG A 30 0.69 2.48 11.48
C ARG A 30 -0.75 2.85 11.13
N ARG A 31 -1.55 3.21 12.13
CA ARG A 31 -2.95 3.65 11.92
C ARG A 31 -3.05 4.94 11.09
N VAL A 32 -2.10 5.86 11.23
CA VAL A 32 -2.06 7.09 10.43
C VAL A 32 -1.73 6.75 8.98
N PHE A 33 -0.70 5.93 8.74
CA PHE A 33 -0.32 5.54 7.39
C PHE A 33 -1.42 4.74 6.69
N HIS A 34 -2.03 3.77 7.38
CA HIS A 34 -3.15 3.00 6.82
C HIS A 34 -4.32 3.88 6.41
N ARG A 35 -4.65 4.90 7.20
CA ARG A 35 -5.69 5.88 6.84
C ARG A 35 -5.32 6.70 5.62
N GLN A 36 -4.08 7.21 5.55
CA GLN A 36 -3.63 7.99 4.41
C GLN A 36 -3.65 7.18 3.12
N VAL A 37 -3.29 5.90 3.19
CA VAL A 37 -3.40 4.97 2.05
C VAL A 37 -4.88 4.78 1.69
N ALA A 38 -5.77 4.53 2.65
CA ALA A 38 -7.21 4.40 2.41
C ALA A 38 -7.77 5.62 1.66
N GLU A 39 -7.53 6.82 2.18
CA GLU A 39 -7.99 8.09 1.60
C GLU A 39 -7.40 8.33 0.18
N ALA A 40 -6.21 7.82 -0.11
CA ALA A 40 -5.64 7.87 -1.45
C ALA A 40 -6.32 6.88 -2.40
N LEU A 41 -6.55 5.64 -1.96
CA LEU A 41 -7.22 4.61 -2.76
C LEU A 41 -8.67 5.00 -3.07
N GLU A 42 -9.41 5.55 -2.11
CA GLU A 42 -10.78 6.05 -2.32
C GLU A 42 -10.84 7.17 -3.37
N ARG A 43 -9.85 8.07 -3.38
CA ARG A 43 -9.78 9.17 -4.35
C ARG A 43 -9.34 8.72 -5.75
N LEU A 44 -8.43 7.76 -5.83
CA LEU A 44 -7.87 7.28 -7.10
C LEU A 44 -8.74 6.20 -7.76
N PHE A 45 -9.44 5.40 -6.97
CA PHE A 45 -10.22 4.24 -7.41
C PHE A 45 -11.65 4.23 -6.81
N PRO A 46 -12.46 5.29 -7.04
CA PRO A 46 -13.76 5.45 -6.38
C PRO A 46 -14.75 4.32 -6.69
N GLU A 47 -14.61 3.63 -7.82
CA GLU A 47 -15.51 2.54 -8.25
C GLU A 47 -15.09 1.15 -7.75
N ARG A 48 -13.93 1.02 -7.10
CA ARG A 48 -13.34 -0.27 -6.68
C ARG A 48 -13.04 -0.35 -5.19
N ILE A 49 -13.68 0.50 -4.38
CA ILE A 49 -13.41 0.63 -2.95
C ILE A 49 -13.58 -0.71 -2.22
N GLU A 50 -14.64 -1.47 -2.52
CA GLU A 50 -14.91 -2.76 -1.85
C GLU A 50 -13.79 -3.80 -2.05
N GLU A 51 -13.12 -3.79 -3.20
CA GLU A 51 -11.99 -4.68 -3.50
C GLU A 51 -10.71 -4.30 -2.74
N GLN A 52 -10.63 -3.05 -2.26
CA GLN A 52 -9.43 -2.46 -1.68
C GLN A 52 -9.47 -2.42 -0.13
N VAL A 53 -10.64 -2.64 0.50
CA VAL A 53 -10.82 -2.59 1.96
C VAL A 53 -9.91 -3.57 2.70
N GLY A 54 -9.68 -4.77 2.14
CA GLY A 54 -8.83 -5.79 2.76
C GLY A 54 -7.36 -5.39 2.90
N LEU A 55 -6.92 -4.35 2.20
CA LEU A 55 -5.52 -3.89 2.18
C LEU A 55 -5.20 -2.88 3.30
N LEU A 56 -6.20 -2.42 4.05
CA LEU A 56 -6.09 -1.28 4.98
C LEU A 56 -5.91 -1.67 6.47
N ALA A 57 -5.64 -2.95 6.76
CA ALA A 57 -5.59 -3.53 8.11
C ALA A 57 -4.23 -3.38 8.82
#